data_AF-A0A965QMP4-F1
#
_entry.id   AF-A0A965QMP4-F1
#
_cell.length_a   1.000
_cell.length_b   1.000
_cell.length_c   1.000
_cell.angle_alpha   90.00
_cell.angle_beta   90.00
_cell.angle_gamma   90.00
#
_symmetry.space_group_name_H-M   'P 1'
#
loop_
_entity.id
_entity.type
_entity.pdbx_description
1 polymer ?
#
loop_
_entity_poly.entity_id
_entity_poly.type
_entity_poly.pdbx_seq_one_letter_code
_entity_poly.pdbx_strand_id
1 'polypeptide(L)'
;MKFRGLHHVLSELFKLDFHHRIVVGLEVIVPFIQRVTFGTLPAGSWKIELEGMPAVSPLPLVVDHAVSATPDDFLYAPVEEVVLLPGGLGARQKLSVSGNWSQTVGRGCFVLREIRTKLGSDNTLVVQPIAELLPANQCSLSSQRKRAFQGSVMLTKPLQSDSLIHVRTLNGESLNKFFEEM
;
A
#
# COMPACT_ATOMS: atom_id res chain seq x y z
N MET A 1 22.01 -8.30 35.71
CA MET A 1 21.70 -6.90 36.07
C MET A 1 20.25 -6.85 36.53
N LYS A 2 20.00 -6.29 37.72
CA LYS A 2 18.70 -6.27 38.39
C LYS A 2 17.85 -5.14 37.82
N PHE A 3 16.68 -5.45 37.28
CA PHE A 3 15.68 -4.44 36.92
C PHE A 3 14.61 -4.42 38.01
N ARG A 4 14.48 -3.30 38.71
CA ARG A 4 13.32 -2.97 39.54
C ARG A 4 12.46 -2.01 38.75
N GLY A 5 11.25 -2.44 38.44
CA GLY A 5 10.29 -1.67 37.67
C GLY A 5 9.51 -0.66 38.51
N LEU A 6 8.90 0.29 37.81
CA LEU A 6 7.56 0.75 38.13
C LEU A 6 6.80 0.95 36.80
N HIS A 7 5.84 0.03 36.59
CA HIS A 7 4.71 0.04 35.65
C HIS A 7 4.97 0.26 34.15
N HIS A 8 5.38 -0.85 33.52
CA HIS A 8 4.91 -1.39 32.23
C HIS A 8 4.83 -0.44 31.02
N VAL A 9 6.00 -0.10 30.49
CA VAL A 9 6.18 0.17 29.06
C VAL A 9 7.13 -0.90 28.53
N LEU A 10 6.61 -1.84 27.75
CA LEU A 10 7.42 -2.78 26.98
C LEU A 10 7.97 -2.01 25.77
N SER A 11 9.09 -1.32 25.96
CA SER A 11 9.94 -0.90 24.85
C SER A 11 11.05 -1.92 24.69
N GLU A 12 10.81 -2.95 23.88
CA GLU A 12 11.90 -3.78 23.36
C GLU A 12 12.75 -2.92 22.42
N LEU A 13 13.93 -2.53 22.88
CA LEU A 13 14.94 -1.87 22.07
C LEU A 13 15.59 -2.92 21.17
N PHE A 14 15.33 -2.85 19.87
CA PHE A 14 16.03 -3.63 18.86
C PHE A 14 17.18 -2.81 18.30
N LYS A 15 18.39 -3.36 18.43
CA LYS A 15 19.62 -2.77 17.91
C LYS A 15 19.87 -3.26 16.49
N LEU A 16 20.05 -2.34 15.55
CA LEU A 16 20.43 -2.64 14.17
C LEU A 16 21.85 -2.15 13.94
N ASP A 17 22.80 -3.08 13.85
CA ASP A 17 24.20 -2.75 13.52
C ASP A 17 24.39 -2.73 11.99
N PHE A 18 24.92 -1.62 11.47
CA PHE A 18 25.15 -1.41 10.04
C PHE A 18 26.64 -1.53 9.69
N HIS A 19 26.97 -2.32 8.68
CA HIS A 19 28.29 -2.34 8.05
C HIS A 19 28.23 -1.81 6.62
N HIS A 20 28.81 -0.62 6.43
CA HIS A 20 28.98 0.01 5.13
C HIS A 20 30.23 -0.57 4.45
N ARG A 21 30.09 -1.16 3.25
CA ARG A 21 31.21 -1.39 2.33
C ARG A 21 30.93 -0.64 1.04
N ILE A 22 31.64 0.48 0.86
CA ILE A 22 31.65 1.23 -0.39
C ILE A 22 32.72 0.57 -1.27
N VAL A 23 32.30 0.03 -2.41
CA VAL A 23 33.20 -0.35 -3.52
C VAL A 23 33.11 0.76 -4.55
N VAL A 24 34.25 1.39 -4.85
CA VAL A 24 34.34 2.55 -5.74
C VAL A 24 34.37 2.09 -7.19
N GLY A 25 33.32 2.40 -7.95
CA GLY A 25 33.25 2.19 -9.40
C GLY A 25 31.84 2.37 -9.95
N LEU A 26 31.61 3.45 -10.71
CA LEU A 26 30.32 3.95 -11.21
C LEU A 26 29.32 4.27 -10.07
N GLU A 27 29.04 5.56 -9.85
CA GLU A 27 28.00 6.01 -8.92
C GLU A 27 26.62 5.60 -9.44
N VAL A 28 26.26 4.34 -9.22
CA VAL A 28 24.91 3.85 -9.34
C VAL A 28 24.29 4.02 -7.96
N ILE A 29 23.32 4.93 -7.82
CA ILE A 29 22.49 5.01 -6.62
C ILE A 29 21.62 3.74 -6.62
N VAL A 30 22.09 2.70 -5.93
CA VAL A 30 21.31 1.47 -5.74
C VAL A 30 20.39 1.70 -4.54
N PRO A 31 19.06 1.65 -4.71
CA PRO A 31 18.14 1.77 -3.59
C PRO A 31 18.35 0.60 -2.63
N PHE A 32 18.74 0.91 -1.39
CA PHE A 32 18.85 -0.07 -0.32
C PHE A 32 17.50 -0.22 0.36
N ILE A 33 16.92 -1.42 0.29
CA ILE A 33 15.64 -1.76 0.93
C ILE A 33 15.90 -2.81 1.99
N GLN A 34 15.65 -2.48 3.25
CA GLN A 34 15.67 -3.44 4.36
C GLN A 34 14.25 -3.64 4.88
N ARG A 35 13.81 -4.90 4.95
CA ARG A 35 12.52 -5.25 5.56
C ARG A 35 12.72 -5.56 7.03
N VAL A 36 12.03 -4.82 7.90
CA VAL A 36 11.91 -5.12 9.33
C VAL A 36 10.55 -5.74 9.55
N THR A 37 10.51 -6.92 10.16
CA THR A 37 9.26 -7.60 10.49
C THR A 37 8.93 -7.33 11.95
N PHE A 38 7.79 -6.70 12.21
CA PHE A 38 7.26 -6.53 13.54
C PHE A 38 6.33 -7.71 13.87
N GLY A 39 6.29 -8.12 15.13
CA GLY A 39 5.26 -9.02 15.64
C GLY A 39 3.91 -8.31 15.77
N THR A 40 3.07 -8.75 16.71
CA THR A 40 1.84 -8.05 17.04
C THR A 40 2.14 -6.79 17.84
N LEU A 41 1.75 -5.63 17.31
CA LEU A 41 1.83 -4.35 18.02
C LEU A 41 0.44 -3.95 18.55
N PRO A 42 0.33 -3.44 19.79
CA PRO A 42 -0.91 -2.81 20.23
C PRO A 42 -1.22 -1.55 19.41
N ALA A 43 -2.50 -1.23 19.31
CA ALA A 43 -2.96 -0.01 18.64
C ALA A 43 -2.36 1.23 19.32
N GLY A 44 -1.92 2.19 18.51
CA GLY A 44 -1.24 3.40 18.97
C GLY A 44 -0.35 4.04 17.92
N SER A 45 0.29 5.15 18.29
CA SER A 45 1.32 5.81 17.47
C SER A 45 2.70 5.40 17.97
N TRP A 46 3.49 4.84 17.07
CA TRP A 46 4.83 4.35 17.32
C TRP A 46 5.86 5.24 16.64
N LYS A 47 6.99 5.43 17.31
CA LYS A 47 8.15 6.09 16.73
C LYS A 47 9.20 5.03 16.42
N ILE A 48 9.67 5.01 15.19
CA ILE A 48 10.84 4.21 14.81
C ILE A 48 12.07 5.05 15.16
N GLU A 49 13.03 4.47 15.87
CA GLU A 49 14.30 5.14 16.13
C GLU A 49 15.41 4.40 15.40
N LEU A 50 16.15 5.14 14.57
CA LEU A 50 17.26 4.60 13.80
C LEU A 50 18.56 5.03 14.48
N GLU A 51 19.26 4.07 15.08
CA GLU A 51 20.57 4.32 15.67
C GLU A 51 21.60 4.56 14.56
N GLY A 52 22.44 5.59 14.71
CA GLY A 52 23.51 5.90 13.74
C GLY A 52 23.07 6.62 12.46
N MET A 53 21.79 6.94 12.29
CA MET A 53 21.27 7.65 11.11
C MET A 53 20.48 8.93 11.50
N PRO A 54 21.14 9.96 12.07
CA PRO A 54 20.47 11.17 12.56
C PRO A 54 19.78 11.98 11.46
N ALA A 55 20.17 11.79 10.19
CA ALA A 55 19.56 12.45 9.04
C ALA A 55 18.21 11.84 8.65
N VAL A 56 17.86 10.66 9.18
CA VAL A 56 16.60 9.99 8.87
C VAL A 56 15.64 10.20 10.04
N SER A 57 14.64 11.05 9.82
CA SER A 57 13.51 11.21 10.75
C SER A 57 12.35 10.37 10.25
N PRO A 58 12.20 9.12 10.70
CA PRO A 58 11.10 8.27 10.25
C PRO A 58 9.75 8.88 10.67
N LEU A 59 8.77 8.73 9.78
CA LEU A 59 7.40 9.12 10.07
C LEU A 59 6.83 8.26 11.21
N PRO A 60 5.91 8.79 12.03
CA PRO A 60 5.23 8.01 13.04
C PRO A 60 4.46 6.85 12.38
N LEU A 61 4.67 5.64 12.89
CA LEU A 61 3.94 4.45 12.49
C LEU A 61 2.64 4.40 13.30
N VAL A 62 1.50 4.63 12.64
CA VAL A 62 0.19 4.50 13.26
C VAL A 62 -0.30 3.06 13.10
N VAL A 63 -0.62 2.41 14.22
CA VAL A 63 -1.15 1.06 14.29
C VAL A 63 -2.59 1.14 14.80
N ASP A 64 -3.53 0.62 14.03
CA ASP A 64 -4.95 0.53 14.41
C ASP A 64 -5.32 -0.89 14.82
N HIS A 65 -6.44 -1.06 15.53
CA HIS A 65 -6.97 -2.39 15.84
C HIS A 65 -7.34 -3.12 14.55
N ALA A 66 -6.82 -4.34 14.40
CA ALA A 66 -7.23 -5.21 13.31
C ALA A 66 -8.72 -5.54 13.44
N VAL A 67 -9.51 -5.19 12.41
CA VAL A 67 -10.94 -5.53 12.34
C VAL A 67 -11.17 -6.92 11.76
N SER A 68 -10.11 -7.57 11.28
CA SER A 68 -10.13 -8.93 10.74
C SER A 68 -8.88 -9.71 11.19
N ALA A 69 -8.95 -11.04 11.11
CA ALA A 69 -7.80 -11.91 11.32
C ALA A 69 -6.85 -11.98 10.10
N THR A 70 -7.16 -11.23 9.04
CA THR A 70 -6.34 -11.15 7.83
C THR A 70 -5.27 -10.05 7.98
N PRO A 71 -4.11 -10.17 7.31
CA PRO A 71 -3.04 -9.16 7.40
C PRO A 71 -3.45 -7.76 6.97
N ASP A 72 -4.53 -7.67 6.19
CA ASP A 72 -5.17 -6.44 5.75
C ASP A 72 -6.66 -6.47 6.12
N ASP A 73 -7.24 -5.29 6.34
CA ASP A 73 -8.67 -5.12 6.60
C ASP A 73 -9.54 -5.47 5.39
N PHE A 74 -8.95 -5.49 4.19
CA PHE A 74 -9.64 -5.69 2.93
C PHE A 74 -8.92 -6.69 2.03
N LEU A 75 -9.70 -7.43 1.24
CA LEU A 75 -9.18 -8.10 0.06
C LEU A 75 -8.96 -7.05 -1.04
N TYR A 76 -7.80 -7.05 -1.69
CA TYR A 76 -7.53 -6.14 -2.81
C TYR A 76 -7.58 -6.86 -4.15
N ALA A 77 -7.88 -6.10 -5.21
CA ALA A 77 -7.84 -6.60 -6.57
C ALA A 77 -6.39 -6.71 -7.09
N PRO A 78 -6.07 -7.72 -7.92
CA PRO A 78 -4.77 -7.87 -8.55
C PRO A 78 -4.60 -6.84 -9.67
N VAL A 79 -4.21 -5.62 -9.32
CA VAL A 79 -4.03 -4.53 -10.29
C VAL A 79 -2.73 -4.74 -11.06
N GLU A 80 -2.84 -4.72 -12.38
CA GLU A 80 -1.71 -4.83 -13.32
C GLU A 80 -1.39 -3.46 -13.94
N GLU A 81 -2.39 -2.60 -14.12
CA GLU A 81 -2.23 -1.29 -14.74
C GLU A 81 -3.03 -0.21 -14.02
N VAL A 82 -2.43 0.99 -13.95
CA VAL A 82 -3.07 2.21 -13.48
C VAL A 82 -2.81 3.35 -14.47
N VAL A 83 -3.88 4.06 -14.82
CA VAL A 83 -3.86 5.19 -15.75
C VAL A 83 -4.55 6.37 -15.10
N LEU A 84 -3.83 7.49 -14.99
CA LEU A 84 -4.41 8.77 -14.60
C LEU A 84 -4.78 9.54 -15.86
N LEU A 85 -6.06 9.81 -16.04
CA LEU A 85 -6.56 10.61 -17.14
C LEU A 85 -6.74 12.05 -16.67
N PRO A 86 -6.21 13.04 -17.41
CA PRO A 86 -6.39 14.44 -17.07
C PRO A 86 -7.88 14.78 -17.09
N GLY A 87 -8.32 15.59 -16.14
CA GLY A 87 -9.61 16.26 -16.24
C GLY A 87 -9.50 17.38 -17.28
N GLY A 88 -10.56 17.60 -18.07
CA GLY A 88 -10.68 18.85 -18.84
C GLY A 88 -10.68 20.09 -17.93
N LEU A 89 -10.78 21.30 -18.52
CA LEU A 89 -10.80 22.57 -17.78
C LEU A 89 -11.82 22.55 -16.62
N GLY A 90 -11.32 22.46 -15.39
CA GLY A 90 -12.13 22.40 -14.16
C GLY A 90 -12.72 21.02 -13.80
N ALA A 91 -12.45 19.98 -14.59
CA ALA A 91 -12.88 18.62 -14.29
C ALA A 91 -11.87 17.90 -13.38
N ARG A 92 -12.38 17.00 -12.54
CA ARG A 92 -11.55 16.14 -11.69
C ARG A 92 -10.78 15.14 -12.56
N GLN A 93 -9.52 14.90 -12.22
CA GLN A 93 -8.74 13.82 -12.80
C GLN A 93 -9.41 12.47 -12.51
N LYS A 94 -9.35 11.56 -13.48
CA LYS A 94 -9.95 10.23 -13.39
C LYS A 94 -8.84 9.19 -13.29
N LEU A 95 -8.81 8.45 -12.19
CA LEU A 95 -7.92 7.31 -12.03
C LEU A 95 -8.63 6.06 -12.54
N SER A 96 -8.03 5.34 -13.48
CA SER A 96 -8.49 4.04 -13.95
C SER A 96 -7.52 2.95 -13.51
N VAL A 97 -8.04 1.83 -13.04
CA VAL A 97 -7.29 0.64 -12.67
C VAL A 97 -7.81 -0.57 -13.44
N SER A 98 -6.92 -1.47 -13.83
CA SER A 98 -7.26 -2.72 -14.51
C SER A 98 -6.32 -3.84 -14.14
N GLY A 99 -6.78 -5.06 -14.29
CA GLY A 99 -5.99 -6.26 -14.05
C GLY A 99 -6.80 -7.53 -14.26
N ASN A 100 -6.22 -8.67 -13.89
CA ASN A 100 -6.80 -9.99 -14.08
C ASN A 100 -6.82 -10.82 -12.79
N TRP A 101 -7.97 -11.42 -12.48
CA TRP A 101 -8.08 -12.43 -11.42
C TRP A 101 -7.35 -13.70 -11.83
N SER A 102 -6.32 -14.07 -11.07
CA SER A 102 -5.49 -15.25 -11.34
C SER A 102 -6.27 -16.58 -11.20
N GLN A 103 -7.36 -16.60 -10.42
CA GLN A 103 -8.15 -17.80 -10.17
C GLN A 103 -9.66 -17.57 -10.29
N THR A 104 -10.34 -18.53 -10.91
CA THR A 104 -11.80 -18.67 -10.86
C THR A 104 -12.11 -19.63 -9.72
N VAL A 105 -12.77 -19.16 -8.67
CA VAL A 105 -13.11 -20.02 -7.53
C VAL A 105 -14.35 -20.82 -7.94
N GLY A 106 -14.27 -22.15 -8.03
CA GLY A 106 -15.45 -22.97 -8.40
C GLY A 106 -16.68 -22.80 -7.48
N ARG A 107 -16.55 -22.03 -6.38
CA ARG A 107 -17.59 -21.69 -5.41
C ARG A 107 -17.98 -20.20 -5.39
N GLY A 108 -17.40 -19.36 -6.27
CA GLY A 108 -17.65 -17.92 -6.26
C GLY A 108 -16.90 -17.14 -7.35
N CYS A 109 -17.02 -15.83 -7.33
CA CYS A 109 -16.32 -14.96 -8.27
C CYS A 109 -15.81 -13.73 -7.54
N PHE A 110 -14.58 -13.34 -7.88
CA PHE A 110 -14.04 -12.08 -7.42
C PHE A 110 -14.63 -10.93 -8.23
N VAL A 111 -15.00 -9.87 -7.54
CA VAL A 111 -15.44 -8.61 -8.15
C VAL A 111 -14.69 -7.45 -7.52
N LEU A 112 -14.41 -6.43 -8.33
CA LEU A 112 -13.96 -5.15 -7.82
C LEU A 112 -15.18 -4.43 -7.24
N ARG A 113 -15.20 -4.22 -5.92
CA ARG A 113 -16.32 -3.59 -5.21
C ARG A 113 -16.22 -2.07 -5.27
N GLU A 114 -15.07 -1.52 -4.90
CA GLU A 114 -14.83 -0.08 -4.90
C GLU A 114 -13.35 0.24 -5.00
N ILE A 115 -13.04 1.50 -5.34
CA ILE A 115 -11.67 2.02 -5.31
C ILE A 115 -11.66 3.19 -4.33
N ARG A 116 -10.91 3.05 -3.24
CA ARG A 116 -10.67 4.14 -2.30
C ARG A 116 -9.35 4.82 -2.63
N THR A 117 -9.31 6.13 -2.51
CA THR A 117 -8.10 6.92 -2.73
C THR A 117 -7.86 7.85 -1.54
N LYS A 118 -6.59 8.02 -1.19
CA LYS A 118 -6.14 8.95 -0.16
C LYS A 118 -4.87 9.63 -0.63
N LEU A 119 -4.92 10.96 -0.74
CA LEU A 119 -3.73 11.75 -1.03
C LEU A 119 -3.00 12.05 0.28
N GLY A 120 -1.75 11.61 0.37
CA GLY A 120 -0.82 11.89 1.47
C GLY A 120 -0.29 13.32 1.43
N SER A 121 0.33 13.75 2.52
CA SER A 121 1.01 15.05 2.62
C SER A 121 2.30 15.13 1.81
N ASP A 122 2.85 13.98 1.43
CA ASP A 122 4.05 13.77 0.61
C ASP A 122 3.74 13.71 -0.90
N ASN A 123 2.54 14.12 -1.30
CA ASN A 123 2.05 14.02 -2.67
C ASN A 123 2.00 12.57 -3.21
N THR A 124 1.92 11.57 -2.30
CA THR A 124 1.67 10.17 -2.65
C THR A 124 0.17 9.91 -2.67
N LEU A 125 -0.36 9.49 -3.82
CA LEU A 125 -1.72 9.01 -3.95
C LEU A 125 -1.77 7.52 -3.61
N VAL A 126 -2.30 7.19 -2.43
CA VAL A 126 -2.58 5.80 -2.05
C VAL A 126 -3.91 5.36 -2.66
N VAL A 127 -3.88 4.23 -3.35
CA VAL A 127 -5.03 3.64 -4.04
C VAL A 127 -5.29 2.25 -3.49
N GLN A 128 -6.52 2.01 -3.05
CA GLN A 128 -6.97 0.76 -2.47
C GLN A 128 -8.14 0.20 -3.32
N PRO A 129 -7.85 -0.73 -4.26
CA PRO A 129 -8.86 -1.38 -5.08
C PRO A 129 -9.48 -2.53 -4.29
N ILE A 130 -10.56 -2.25 -3.55
CA ILE A 130 -11.19 -3.22 -2.66
C ILE A 130 -12.00 -4.22 -3.46
N ALA A 131 -11.71 -5.50 -3.22
CA ALA A 131 -12.34 -6.65 -3.85
C ALA A 131 -13.27 -7.36 -2.89
N GLU A 132 -14.19 -8.15 -3.46
CA GLU A 132 -15.07 -9.03 -2.71
C GLU A 132 -15.20 -10.38 -3.44
N LEU A 133 -15.32 -11.46 -2.67
CA LEU A 133 -15.65 -12.77 -3.20
C LEU A 133 -17.16 -12.99 -3.08
N LEU A 134 -17.86 -12.92 -4.21
CA LEU A 134 -19.29 -13.20 -4.24
C LEU A 134 -19.56 -14.72 -4.28
N PRO A 135 -20.63 -15.19 -3.63
CA PRO A 135 -21.06 -16.58 -3.74
C PRO A 135 -21.51 -16.91 -5.16
N ALA A 136 -21.40 -18.19 -5.54
CA ALA A 136 -21.66 -18.64 -6.92
C ALA A 136 -23.03 -18.21 -7.50
N ASN A 137 -24.06 -18.09 -6.66
CA ASN A 137 -25.41 -17.67 -7.07
C ASN A 137 -25.53 -16.18 -7.40
N GLN A 138 -24.58 -15.35 -6.97
CA GLN A 138 -24.51 -13.92 -7.28
C GLN A 138 -23.54 -13.60 -8.43
N CYS A 139 -22.84 -14.63 -8.93
CA CYS A 139 -21.93 -14.48 -10.04
C CYS A 139 -22.71 -14.48 -11.36
N SER A 140 -22.62 -13.37 -12.09
CA SER A 140 -23.11 -13.33 -13.46
C SER A 140 -22.30 -14.28 -14.36
N LEU A 141 -22.93 -14.84 -15.39
CA LEU A 141 -22.26 -15.71 -16.36
C LEU A 141 -21.07 -15.01 -17.06
N SER A 142 -21.14 -13.69 -17.21
CA SER A 142 -20.05 -12.89 -17.76
C SER A 142 -18.89 -12.74 -16.76
N SER A 143 -19.15 -12.53 -15.47
CA SER A 143 -18.11 -12.50 -14.42
C SER A 143 -17.45 -13.85 -14.17
N GLN A 144 -18.14 -14.97 -14.44
CA GLN A 144 -17.54 -16.30 -14.34
C GLN A 144 -16.52 -16.58 -15.47
N ARG A 145 -16.69 -15.93 -16.63
CA ARG A 145 -15.81 -16.11 -17.80
C ARG A 145 -14.73 -15.03 -17.91
N LYS A 146 -15.04 -13.80 -17.48
CA LYS A 146 -14.12 -12.68 -17.53
C LYS A 146 -13.26 -12.66 -16.27
N ARG A 147 -11.98 -12.92 -16.45
CA ARG A 147 -10.95 -12.72 -15.41
C ARG A 147 -10.50 -11.27 -15.33
N ALA A 148 -10.70 -10.49 -16.39
CA ALA A 148 -10.34 -9.09 -16.41
C ALA A 148 -11.35 -8.24 -15.62
N PHE A 149 -10.84 -7.28 -14.86
CA PHE A 149 -11.63 -6.20 -14.29
C PHE A 149 -11.09 -4.85 -14.74
N GLN A 150 -11.99 -3.86 -14.76
CA GLN A 150 -11.64 -2.47 -14.94
C GLN A 150 -12.50 -1.65 -13.98
N GLY A 151 -11.88 -0.69 -13.31
CA GLY A 151 -12.57 0.24 -12.43
C GLY A 151 -12.01 1.64 -12.59
N SER A 152 -12.80 2.63 -12.21
CA SER A 152 -12.32 4.01 -12.22
C SER A 152 -12.95 4.85 -11.12
N VAL A 153 -12.21 5.83 -10.63
CA VAL A 153 -12.65 6.75 -9.59
C VAL A 153 -12.22 8.17 -9.94
N MET A 154 -13.09 9.14 -9.65
CA MET A 154 -12.75 10.55 -9.75
C MET A 154 -11.97 10.97 -8.51
N LEU A 155 -10.81 11.59 -8.69
CA LEU A 155 -10.03 12.08 -7.56
C LEU A 155 -10.74 13.28 -6.93
N THR A 156 -10.83 13.30 -5.61
CA THR A 156 -11.40 14.43 -4.85
C THR A 156 -10.54 15.69 -4.98
N LYS A 157 -9.23 15.52 -5.09
CA LYS A 157 -8.25 16.57 -5.36
C LYS A 157 -7.37 16.13 -6.54
N PRO A 158 -7.14 16.99 -7.55
CA PRO A 158 -6.20 16.67 -8.62
C PRO A 158 -4.78 16.63 -8.05
N LEU A 159 -3.92 15.83 -8.68
CA LEU A 159 -2.48 15.89 -8.52
C LEU A 159 -1.99 17.12 -9.29
N GLN A 160 -1.25 18.01 -8.62
CA GLN A 160 -0.80 19.32 -9.12
C GLN A 160 0.71 19.44 -9.27
N SER A 161 1.42 18.32 -9.18
CA SER A 161 2.87 18.23 -9.29
C SER A 161 3.26 16.77 -9.42
N ASP A 162 4.56 16.53 -9.62
CA ASP A 162 5.17 15.21 -9.59
C ASP A 162 4.71 14.40 -8.39
N SER A 163 4.05 13.28 -8.65
CA SER A 163 3.34 12.49 -7.65
C SER A 163 3.67 11.01 -7.78
N LEU A 164 3.70 10.30 -6.64
CA LEU A 164 3.75 8.85 -6.63
C LEU A 164 2.35 8.28 -6.47
N ILE A 165 1.92 7.42 -7.40
CA ILE A 165 0.70 6.63 -7.26
C ILE A 165 1.09 5.27 -6.68
N HIS A 166 0.71 5.02 -5.44
CA HIS A 166 0.92 3.75 -4.74
C HIS A 166 -0.38 2.96 -4.69
N VAL A 167 -0.47 1.88 -5.46
CA VAL A 167 -1.65 1.02 -5.52
C VAL A 167 -1.40 -0.25 -4.71
N ARG A 168 -2.24 -0.52 -3.71
CA ARG A 168 -2.27 -1.83 -3.04
C ARG A 168 -2.86 -2.86 -3.97
N THR A 169 -2.23 -4.03 -4.04
CA THR A 169 -2.73 -5.16 -4.84
C THR A 169 -2.83 -6.41 -3.97
N LEU A 170 -3.35 -7.49 -4.53
CA LEU A 170 -3.56 -8.75 -3.83
C LEU A 170 -2.23 -9.30 -3.25
N ASN A 171 -2.31 -10.06 -2.14
CA ASN A 171 -1.17 -10.72 -1.48
C ASN A 171 -0.11 -9.78 -0.88
N GLY A 172 -0.47 -8.54 -0.53
CA GLY A 172 0.45 -7.58 0.09
C GLY A 172 1.49 -7.01 -0.90
N GLU A 173 1.30 -7.24 -2.20
CA GLU A 173 2.07 -6.58 -3.24
C GLU A 173 1.59 -5.14 -3.44
N SER A 174 2.39 -4.35 -4.16
CA SER A 174 2.02 -2.98 -4.55
C SER A 174 2.50 -2.64 -5.96
N LEU A 175 1.67 -1.92 -6.71
CA LEU A 175 2.05 -1.29 -7.97
C LEU A 175 2.35 0.19 -7.71
N ASN A 176 3.56 0.62 -8.05
CA ASN A 176 4.00 2.01 -7.89
C ASN A 176 4.19 2.64 -9.26
N LYS A 177 3.54 3.78 -9.51
CA LYS A 177 3.67 4.53 -10.77
C LYS A 177 3.95 6.00 -10.49
N PHE A 178 5.01 6.52 -11.09
CA PHE A 178 5.30 7.94 -11.03
C PHE A 178 4.43 8.69 -12.06
N PHE A 179 3.90 9.83 -11.66
CA PHE A 179 3.14 10.74 -12.51
C PHE A 179 3.86 12.08 -12.55
N GLU A 180 4.25 12.48 -13.75
CA GLU A 180 4.84 13.79 -14.04
C GLU A 180 3.75 14.71 -14.60
N GLU A 181 3.65 15.91 -14.06
CA GLU A 181 2.79 16.94 -14.63
C GLU A 181 3.44 17.47 -15.91
N MET A 182 2.70 17.40 -17.04
CA MET A 182 3.15 17.92 -18.33
C MET A 182 2.73 19.36 -18.55
#